data_AF-A0A520GWL9-F1
#
_entry.id   AF-A0A520GWL9-F1
#
_cell.length_a   1.000
_cell.length_b   1.000
_cell.length_c   1.000
_cell.angle_alpha   90.00
_cell.angle_beta   90.00
_cell.angle_gamma   90.00
#
_symmetry.space_group_name_H-M   'P 1'
#
loop_
_entity.id
_entity.type
_entity.pdbx_description
1 polymer ?
#
loop_
_entity_poly.entity_id
_entity_poly.type
_entity_poly.pdbx_seq_one_letter_code
_entity_poly.pdbx_strand_id
1 'polypeptide(L)' 'MASRQELALKVEERPSGGFFWVLMEACEMQGSDVFHYRVLDSASAPQQAYWDAMVLGMTELRRLMAAAADMDGGRSA' A
#
# COMPACT_ATOMS: atom_id res chain seq x y z
N MET A 1 2.51 -11.28 18.60
CA MET A 1 1.23 -10.86 17.99
C MET A 1 1.58 -10.19 16.69
N ALA A 2 1.28 -10.81 15.55
CA ALA A 2 1.50 -10.18 14.25
C ALA A 2 0.59 -8.94 14.20
N SER A 3 1.18 -7.75 14.26
CA SER A 3 0.45 -6.50 14.06
C SER A 3 -0.12 -6.57 12.65
N ARG A 4 -1.45 -6.60 12.53
CA ARG A 4 -2.15 -6.57 11.25
C ARG A 4 -1.71 -5.27 10.56
N GLN A 5 -0.89 -5.37 9.52
CA GLN A 5 -0.44 -4.19 8.78
C GLN A 5 -1.68 -3.54 8.16
N GLU A 6 -2.02 -2.34 8.64
CA GLU A 6 -3.12 -1.55 8.10
C GLU A 6 -2.64 -0.89 6.81
N LEU A 7 -2.80 -1.61 5.70
CA LEU A 7 -2.41 -1.16 4.38
C LEU A 7 -3.52 -0.35 3.72
N ALA A 8 -3.15 0.74 3.06
CA ALA A 8 -4.02 1.57 2.25
C ALA A 8 -3.47 1.70 0.83
N LEU A 9 -4.37 1.70 -0.15
CA LEU A 9 -4.08 2.00 -1.55
C LEU A 9 -4.84 3.26 -1.94
N LYS A 10 -4.13 4.21 -2.53
CA LYS A 10 -4.73 5.37 -3.21
C LYS A 10 -4.21 5.47 -4.63
N VAL A 11 -4.96 6.21 -5.44
CA VAL A 11 -4.52 6.67 -6.77
C VAL A 11 -4.42 8.18 -6.74
N GLU A 12 -3.27 8.69 -7.17
CA GLU A 12 -3.00 10.12 -7.30
C GLU A 12 -2.93 10.51 -8.77
N GLU A 13 -3.60 11.59 -9.14
CA GLU A 13 -3.34 12.28 -10.39
C GLU A 13 -2.27 13.35 -10.15
N ARG A 14 -1.19 13.34 -10.93
CA ARG A 14 -0.08 14.29 -10.77
C ARG A 14 -0.18 15.46 -11.74
N PRO A 15 0.37 16.65 -11.43
CA PRO A 15 0.25 17.84 -12.28
C PRO A 15 0.81 17.68 -13.71
N SER A 16 1.76 16.75 -13.91
CA SER A 16 2.30 16.38 -15.22
C SER A 16 1.34 15.54 -16.08
N GLY A 17 0.14 15.26 -15.56
CA GLY A 17 -0.76 14.24 -16.08
C GLY A 17 -0.36 12.84 -15.64
N GLY A 18 -1.33 11.93 -15.76
CA GLY A 18 -1.16 10.53 -15.43
C GLY A 18 -1.52 10.18 -14.00
N PHE A 19 -1.90 8.92 -13.83
CA PHE A 19 -2.34 8.34 -12.57
C PHE A 19 -1.23 7.47 -11.99
N PHE A 20 -1.05 7.53 -10.67
CA PHE A 20 -0.05 6.75 -9.95
C PHE A 20 -0.74 6.06 -8.79
N TRP A 21 -0.56 4.75 -8.66
CA TRP A 21 -0.92 4.08 -7.42
C TRP A 21 0.13 4.37 -6.34
N VAL A 22 -0.32 4.48 -5.09
CA VAL A 22 0.53 4.66 -3.91
C VAL A 22 0.03 3.73 -2.82
N LEU A 23 0.91 2.86 -2.34
CA LEU A 23 0.69 1.97 -1.22
C LEU A 23 1.25 2.61 0.05
N MET A 24 0.47 2.53 1.13
CA MET A 24 0.79 3.14 2.41
C MET A 24 0.48 2.20 3.54
N GLU A 25 1.19 2.38 4.65
CA GLU A 25 0.95 1.68 5.92
C GLU A 25 0.54 2.72 6.97
N ALA A 26 -0.52 2.40 7.73
CA ALA A 26 -0.86 3.18 8.90
C ALA A 26 0.18 2.92 10.01
N CYS A 27 0.76 4.00 10.51
CA CYS A 27 1.66 4.01 11.65
C CYS A 27 0.83 4.35 12.89
N GLU A 28 0.80 3.44 13.87
CA GLU A 28 0.26 3.77 15.19
C GLU A 28 1.14 4.84 15.85
N MET A 29 0.57 6.01 16.10
CA MET A 29 1.19 7.06 16.90
C MET A 29 0.37 7.20 18.18
N GLN A 30 0.95 6.75 19.30
CA GLN A 30 0.29 6.79 20.60
C GLN A 30 -0.10 8.25 20.94
N GLY A 31 -1.39 8.46 21.21
CA GLY A 31 -1.94 9.76 21.59
C GLY A 31 -2.35 10.67 20.42
N SER A 32 -2.35 10.17 19.18
CA SER A 32 -2.90 10.91 18.03
C SER A 32 -4.32 10.43 17.71
N ASP A 33 -5.25 11.37 17.51
CA ASP A 33 -6.61 11.10 17.00
C ASP A 33 -6.62 10.88 15.47
N VAL A 34 -5.45 10.93 14.81
CA VAL A 34 -5.31 10.82 13.37
C VAL A 34 -4.38 9.67 13.01
N PHE A 35 -4.77 8.88 12.01
CA PHE A 35 -3.90 7.88 11.40
C PHE A 35 -2.78 8.53 10.62
N HIS A 36 -1.54 8.29 11.02
CA HIS A 36 -0.37 8.68 10.24
C HIS A 36 -0.11 7.61 9.19
N TYR A 37 0.05 8.00 7.93
CA TYR A 37 0.38 7.06 6.86
C TYR A 37 1.82 7.28 6.40
N ARG A 38 2.57 6.19 6.27
CA ARG A 38 3.88 6.18 5.60
C ARG A 38 3.74 5.49 4.25
N VAL A 39 4.32 6.09 3.21
CA VAL A 39 4.39 5.46 1.87
C VAL A 39 5.32 4.25 1.92
N LEU A 40 4.83 3.11 1.44
CA LEU A 40 5.58 1.88 1.26
C LEU A 40 6.14 1.78 -0.15
N ASP A 41 5.29 2.02 -1.14
CA ASP A 41 5.65 1.88 -2.55
C ASP A 41 4.71 2.73 -3.43
N SER A 42 5.11 3.00 -4.66
CA SER A 42 4.31 3.73 -5.64
C SER A 42 4.69 3.37 -7.07
N ALA A 43 3.78 3.65 -8.01
CA ALA A 43 4.08 3.48 -9.43
C ALA A 43 5.33 4.28 -9.84
N SER A 44 6.29 3.62 -10.47
CA SER A 44 7.52 4.26 -10.98
C SER A 44 7.27 5.09 -12.25
N ALA A 45 6.16 4.85 -12.94
CA ALA A 45 5.75 5.52 -14.16
C ALA A 45 4.25 5.86 -14.10
N PRO A 46 3.78 6.88 -14.86
CA PRO A 46 2.36 7.22 -14.92
C PRO A 46 1.55 6.17 -15.69
N GLN A 47 0.32 5.94 -15.23
CA GLN A 47 -0.72 5.22 -15.97
C GLN A 47 -1.62 6.21 -16.71
N GLN A 48 -2.17 5.77 -17.84
CA GLN A 48 -3.01 6.61 -18.69
C GLN A 48 -4.40 6.85 -18.10
N ALA A 49 -4.96 5.87 -17.40
CA ALA A 49 -6.26 5.98 -16.74
C ALA A 49 -6.20 5.63 -15.24
N TYR A 50 -7.12 6.22 -14.48
CA TYR A 50 -7.29 5.95 -13.05
C TYR A 50 -7.44 4.44 -12.75
N TRP A 51 -8.24 3.74 -13.56
CA TRP A 51 -8.50 2.32 -13.37
C TRP A 51 -7.28 1.45 -13.60
N ASP A 52 -6.42 1.81 -14.55
CA ASP A 52 -5.17 1.10 -14.80
C ASP A 52 -4.26 1.20 -13.56
N ALA A 53 -4.13 2.41 -13.00
CA ALA A 53 -3.38 2.62 -11.76
C ALA A 53 -3.98 1.82 -10.60
N MET A 54 -5.31 1.84 -10.44
CA MET A 54 -5.99 1.11 -9.37
C MET A 54 -5.75 -0.40 -9.46
N VAL A 55 -5.93 -1.00 -10.64
CA VAL A 55 -5.76 -2.45 -10.83
C VAL A 55 -4.30 -2.88 -10.60
N LEU A 56 -3.33 -2.10 -11.09
CA LEU A 56 -1.91 -2.36 -10.83
C LEU A 56 -1.57 -2.21 -9.34
N GLY A 57 -2.06 -1.16 -8.68
CA GLY A 57 -1.90 -0.97 -7.24
C GLY A 57 -2.51 -2.09 -6.41
N MET A 58 -3.70 -2.59 -6.78
CA MET A 58 -4.34 -3.74 -6.12
C MET A 58 -3.52 -5.02 -6.27
N THR A 59 -2.82 -5.18 -7.41
CA THR A 59 -1.97 -6.33 -7.66
C THR A 59 -0.76 -6.34 -6.72
N GLU A 60 -0.08 -5.19 -6.57
CA GLU A 60 1.03 -5.06 -5.62
C GLU A 60 0.57 -5.17 -4.16
N LEU A 61 -0.61 -4.61 -3.81
CA LEU A 61 -1.20 -4.79 -2.48
C LEU A 61 -1.38 -6.27 -2.13
N ARG A 62 -1.98 -7.05 -3.05
CA ARG A 62 -2.15 -8.50 -2.87
C ARG A 62 -0.82 -9.22 -2.70
N ARG A 63 0.21 -8.81 -3.44
CA ARG A 63 1.57 -9.36 -3.32
C ARG A 63 2.15 -9.13 -1.92
N LEU A 64 2.02 -7.91 -1.38
CA LEU A 64 2.48 -7.59 -0.02
C LEU A 64 1.73 -8.39 1.04
N MET A 65 0.40 -8.51 0.89
CA MET A 65 -0.41 -9.31 1.82
C MET A 65 -0.03 -10.79 1.81
N ALA A 66 0.24 -11.36 0.63
CA ALA A 66 0.70 -12.74 0.50
C ALA A 66 2.09 -12.94 1.15
N ALA A 67 3.03 -12.04 0.88
CA ALA A 67 4.37 -12.11 1.48
C ALA A 67 4.34 -11.99 3.02
N ALA A 68 3.43 -11.17 3.56
CA ALA A 68 3.24 -11.06 5.01
C ALA A 68 2.68 -12.34 5.63
N ALA A 69 1.77 -13.04 4.94
CA ALA A 69 1.21 -14.30 5.40
C ALA A 69 2.26 -15.44 5.43
N ASP A 70 3.12 -15.51 4.41
CA ASP A 70 4.20 -16.50 4.34
C ASP A 70 5.21 -16.33 5.49
N MET A 71 5.54 -15.09 5.84
CA MET A 71 6.46 -14.76 6.95
C MET A 71 5.89 -15.15 8.33
N ASP A 72 4.57 -15.12 8.52
CA ASP A 72 3.92 -15.54 9.77
C ASP A 72 3.86 -17.08 9.89
N GLY A 73 3.69 -17.79 8.77
CA GLY A 73 3.68 -19.26 8.72
C GLY A 73 5.03 -19.92 9.00
N GLY A 74 6.15 -19.24 8.73
CA GLY A 74 7.51 -19.77 8.91
C GLY A 74 8.06 -19.74 10.33
N ARG A 75 7.37 -19.10 11.30
CA ARG A 75 7.87 -18.94 12.68
C ARG A 75 7.37 -20.01 13.66
N SER A 76 6.65 -21.03 13.17
CA SER A 76 6.07 -22.12 13.98
C SER A 76 6.71 -23.51 13.78
N ALA A 77 7.94 -23.60 13.26
CA ALA A 77 8.68 -24.86 13.11
C ALA A 77 9.87 -24.96 14.07
#